data_AF-A0A5M8P3J1-F1
#
_entry.id   AF-A0A5M8P3J1-F1
#
_cell.length_a   1.000
_cell.length_b   1.000
_cell.length_c   1.000
_cell.angle_alpha   90.00
_cell.angle_beta   90.00
_cell.angle_gamma   90.00
#
_symmetry.space_group_name_H-M   'P 1'
#
loop_
_entity.id
_entity.type
_entity.pdbx_description
1 polymer ?
#
loop_
_entity_poly.entity_id
_entity_poly.type
_entity_poly.pdbx_seq_one_letter_code
_entity_poly.pdbx_strand_id
1 'polypeptide(L)' 'MDNSGRELRGYYGGSHIPCPVFEYNGWYCVTGCVNVNHTMTELEDGVDIEKLSDDDFFTADNPVECIEDLEKEVLDYIE' A
#
# COMPACT_ATOMS: atom_id res chain seq x y z
N MET A 1 5.75 -17.88 6.04
CA MET A 1 4.76 -16.91 5.52
C MET A 1 5.21 -16.60 4.12
N ASP A 2 4.29 -16.60 3.16
CA ASP A 2 4.64 -16.29 1.78
C ASP A 2 5.09 -14.82 1.78
N ASN A 3 6.36 -14.57 1.46
CA ASN A 3 6.95 -13.23 1.45
C ASN A 3 6.63 -12.50 0.12
N SER A 4 5.59 -12.91 -0.60
CA SER A 4 5.19 -12.29 -1.84
C SER A 4 4.20 -11.17 -1.54
N GLY A 5 4.47 -9.96 -2.03
CA GLY A 5 3.49 -8.89 -1.99
C GLY A 5 2.18 -9.26 -2.69
N ARG A 6 1.12 -8.53 -2.37
CA ARG A 6 -0.26 -8.77 -2.83
C ARG A 6 -0.82 -7.52 -3.51
N GLU A 7 -1.62 -7.75 -4.55
CA GLU A 7 -2.49 -6.73 -5.14
C GLU A 7 -3.93 -6.98 -4.68
N LEU A 8 -4.58 -5.93 -4.17
CA LEU A 8 -5.94 -5.93 -3.68
C LEU A 8 -6.77 -4.90 -4.45
N ARG A 9 -8.09 -5.09 -4.49
CA ARG A 9 -9.02 -4.06 -4.97
C ARG A 9 -9.52 -3.26 -3.78
N GLY A 10 -9.19 -1.98 -3.71
CA GLY A 10 -9.66 -1.08 -2.65
C GLY A 10 -10.42 0.12 -3.17
N TYR A 11 -10.65 1.06 -2.26
CA TYR A 11 -11.24 2.36 -2.52
C TYR A 11 -10.37 3.45 -1.90
N TYR A 12 -10.17 4.55 -2.64
CA TYR A 12 -9.40 5.69 -2.17
C TYR A 12 -10.17 7.01 -2.32
N GLY A 13 -9.97 7.92 -1.37
CA GLY A 13 -10.63 9.22 -1.30
C GLY A 13 -12.09 9.15 -0.83
N GLY A 14 -12.63 10.30 -0.38
CA GLY A 14 -13.99 10.40 0.16
C GLY A 14 -15.13 10.04 -0.80
N SER A 15 -14.85 9.89 -2.10
CA SER A 15 -15.79 9.40 -3.11
C SER A 15 -15.78 7.88 -3.28
N HIS A 16 -14.92 7.16 -2.54
CA HIS A 16 -14.67 5.72 -2.67
C HIS A 16 -14.39 5.32 -4.13
N ILE A 17 -13.36 5.91 -4.73
CA ILE A 17 -12.99 5.59 -6.12
C ILE A 17 -12.29 4.23 -6.09
N PRO A 18 -12.78 3.22 -6.84
CA PRO A 18 -12.12 1.91 -6.90
C PRO A 18 -10.71 2.03 -7.46
N CYS A 19 -9.72 1.45 -6.77
CA CYS A 19 -8.33 1.48 -7.18
C CYS A 19 -7.58 0.20 -6.74
N PRO A 20 -6.58 -0.24 -7.52
CA PRO A 20 -5.59 -1.21 -7.03
C PRO A 20 -4.84 -0.68 -5.80
N VAL A 21 -4.63 -1.56 -4.83
CA VAL A 21 -3.84 -1.35 -3.62
C VAL A 21 -2.77 -2.44 -3.58
N PHE A 22 -1.51 -2.04 -3.48
CA PHE A 22 -0.39 -2.96 -3.31
C PHE A 22 -0.08 -3.06 -1.82
N GLU A 23 0.17 -4.28 -1.33
CA GLU A 23 0.52 -4.56 0.06
C GLU A 23 1.72 -5.49 0.15
N TYR A 24 2.68 -5.17 1.01
CA TYR A 24 3.87 -5.96 1.29
C TYR A 24 4.29 -5.81 2.76
N ASN A 25 4.17 -6.90 3.53
CA ASN A 25 4.54 -6.94 4.94
C ASN A 25 3.91 -5.82 5.79
N GLY A 26 2.62 -5.53 5.60
CA GLY A 26 1.91 -4.46 6.33
C GLY A 26 2.10 -3.06 5.75
N TRP A 27 3.06 -2.87 4.85
CA TRP A 27 3.19 -1.65 4.06
C TRP A 27 2.25 -1.70 2.87
N TYR A 28 1.66 -0.58 2.51
CA TYR A 28 0.77 -0.52 1.36
C TYR A 28 0.84 0.82 0.65
N CYS A 29 0.47 0.80 -0.63
CA CYS A 29 0.35 1.99 -1.45
C CYS A 29 -0.78 1.83 -2.47
N VAL A 30 -1.50 2.92 -2.72
CA VAL A 30 -2.46 2.99 -3.83
C VAL A 30 -1.71 3.19 -5.14
N THR A 31 -2.11 2.50 -6.20
CA THR A 31 -1.47 2.63 -7.53
C THR A 31 -1.35 4.09 -7.98
N GLY A 32 -0.18 4.44 -8.52
CA GLY A 32 0.16 5.79 -8.98
C GLY A 32 0.41 6.80 -7.86
N CYS A 33 0.41 6.38 -6.59
CA CYS A 33 0.73 7.23 -5.45
C CYS A 33 2.20 7.08 -5.06
N VAL A 34 2.71 8.08 -4.31
CA VAL A 34 4.05 8.06 -3.71
C VAL A 34 4.00 7.88 -2.20
N ASN A 35 2.82 8.00 -1.59
CA ASN A 35 2.69 7.84 -0.14
C ASN A 35 2.54 6.36 0.18
N VAL A 36 3.58 5.81 0.82
CA VAL A 36 3.60 4.43 1.29
C VAL A 36 3.32 4.46 2.77
N ASN A 37 2.24 3.82 3.20
CA ASN A 37 1.81 3.78 4.60
C ASN A 37 2.00 2.38 5.16
N HIS A 38 2.19 2.28 6.47
CA HIS A 38 2.21 1.01 7.18
C HIS A 38 0.99 0.90 8.09
N THR A 39 0.41 -0.29 8.15
CA THR A 39 -0.65 -0.60 9.11
C THR A 39 -0.47 -2.00 9.66
N MET A 40 -0.84 -2.17 10.93
CA MET A 40 -0.97 -3.48 11.58
C MET A 40 -2.29 -4.18 11.24
N THR A 41 -3.20 -3.49 10.55
CA THR A 41 -4.50 -4.04 10.14
C THR A 41 -4.30 -4.89 8.89
N GLU A 42 -4.76 -6.14 8.91
CA GLU A 42 -4.74 -6.97 7.72
C GLU A 42 -5.67 -6.37 6.65
N LEU A 43 -5.14 -6.23 5.42
CA LEU A 43 -5.89 -5.71 4.28
C LEU A 43 -6.59 -6.83 3.52
N GLU A 44 -7.82 -6.55 3.07
CA GLU A 44 -8.66 -7.46 2.30
C GLU A 44 -9.24 -6.76 1.06
N ASP A 45 -9.73 -7.53 0.09
CA ASP A 45 -10.47 -6.99 -1.06
C ASP A 45 -11.70 -6.19 -0.60
N GLY A 46 -11.89 -5.03 -1.19
CA GLY A 46 -12.89 -4.04 -0.81
C GLY A 46 -12.46 -3.07 0.28
N VAL A 47 -11.18 -3.09 0.69
CA VAL A 47 -10.64 -2.17 1.70
C VAL A 47 -10.88 -0.71 1.34
N ASP A 48 -11.29 0.07 2.34
CA ASP A 48 -11.39 1.52 2.25
C ASP A 48 -10.18 2.15 2.93
N ILE A 49 -9.28 2.70 2.13
CA ILE A 49 -7.99 3.22 2.60
C ILE A 49 -8.18 4.36 3.62
N GLU A 50 -9.25 5.16 3.48
CA GLU A 50 -9.54 6.30 4.37
C GLU A 50 -9.97 5.87 5.78
N LYS A 51 -10.25 4.57 5.98
CA LYS A 51 -10.64 4.00 7.28
C LYS A 51 -9.50 3.26 7.97
N LEU A 52 -8.35 3.10 7.31
CA LEU A 52 -7.20 2.44 7.89
C LEU A 52 -6.57 3.31 8.98
N SER A 53 -5.95 2.64 9.95
CA SER A 53 -5.14 3.29 10.97
C SER A 53 -3.69 2.99 10.66
N ASP A 54 -2.97 4.02 10.24
CA ASP A 54 -1.56 3.92 9.89
C ASP A 54 -0.69 4.23 11.10
N ASP A 55 0.38 3.47 11.29
CA ASP A 55 1.34 3.66 12.38
C ASP A 55 2.72 4.13 11.92
N ASP A 56 3.01 4.04 10.62
CA ASP A 56 4.19 4.61 9.98
C ASP A 56 3.90 5.02 8.53
N PHE A 57 4.75 5.87 7.95
CA PHE A 57 4.67 6.24 6.54
C PHE A 57 6.01 6.77 6.02
N PHE A 58 6.21 6.64 4.71
CA PHE A 58 7.25 7.35 3.98
C PHE A 58 6.77 7.76 2.58
N THR A 59 7.58 8.54 1.90
CA THR A 59 7.33 8.95 0.51
C THR A 59 8.33 8.26 -0.40
N ALA A 60 7.84 7.46 -1.34
CA ALA A 60 8.62 6.83 -2.39
C ALA A 60 9.19 7.85 -3.36
N ASP A 61 10.33 7.52 -3.98
CA ASP A 61 10.99 8.42 -4.94
C ASP A 61 10.21 8.57 -6.25
N ASN A 62 9.45 7.54 -6.63
CA ASN A 62 8.63 7.50 -7.83
C ASN A 62 7.23 6.94 -7.51
N PRO A 63 6.21 7.26 -8.31
CA PRO A 63 4.89 6.64 -8.17
C PRO A 63 4.98 5.11 -8.21
N VAL A 64 4.29 4.45 -7.28
CA VAL A 64 4.21 2.99 -7.19
C VAL A 64 3.16 2.50 -8.19
N GLU A 65 3.58 1.81 -9.25
CA GLU A 65 2.69 1.35 -10.32
C GLU A 65 2.40 -0.16 -10.24
N CYS A 66 3.27 -0.92 -9.57
CA CYS A 66 3.09 -2.36 -9.35
C CYS A 66 3.62 -2.81 -7.97
N ILE A 67 3.43 -4.09 -7.66
CA ILE A 67 3.86 -4.66 -6.37
C ILE A 67 5.39 -4.64 -6.22
N GLU A 68 6.13 -4.87 -7.31
CA GLU A 68 7.59 -4.85 -7.30
C GLU A 68 8.16 -3.46 -6.97
N ASP A 69 7.46 -2.39 -7.38
CA ASP A 69 7.84 -1.03 -7.01
C ASP A 69 7.69 -0.84 -5.49
N LEU A 70 6.56 -1.26 -4.92
CA LEU A 70 6.34 -1.17 -3.47
C LEU A 70 7.37 -1.98 -2.69
N GLU A 71 7.60 -3.23 -3.09
CA GLU A 71 8.58 -4.12 -2.45
C GLU A 71 9.96 -3.46 -2.41
N LYS A 72 10.41 -2.89 -3.53
CA LYS A 72 11.69 -2.19 -3.61
C LYS A 72 11.74 -0.99 -2.65
N GLU A 73 10.75 -0.10 -2.70
CA GLU A 73 10.76 1.12 -1.87
C GLU A 73 10.69 0.79 -0.37
N VAL A 74 9.95 -0.24 0.02
CA VAL A 74 9.90 -0.71 1.42
C VAL A 74 11.24 -1.30 1.86
N LEU A 75 11.87 -2.12 1.02
CA LEU A 75 13.19 -2.68 1.33
C LEU A 75 14.25 -1.58 1.45
N ASP A 76 14.25 -0.59 0.54
CA ASP A 76 15.15 0.56 0.59
C ASP A 76 14.93 1.42 1.86
N TYR A 77 13.71 1.44 2.43
CA TYR A 77 13.37 2.21 3.63
C TYR A 77 13.76 1.54 4.95
N ILE A 78 13.65 0.20 5.03
CA ILE A 78 13.88 -0.55 6.29
C ILE A 78 15.33 -1.00 6.50
N GLU A 79 16.20 -0.86 5.49
CA GLU A 79 17.65 -1.12 5.55
C GLU A 79 18.46 0.05 6.13
#